data_AF-A4V441-F1
#
_entry.id   AF-A4V441-F1
#
_cell.length_a   1.000
_cell.length_b   1.000
_cell.length_c   1.000
_cell.angle_alpha   90.00
_cell.angle_beta   90.00
_cell.angle_gamma   90.00
#
_symmetry.space_group_name_H-M   'P 1'
#
loop_
_entity.id
_entity.type
_entity.pdbx_description
1 polymer ?
#
loop_
_entity_poly.entity_id
_entity_poly.type
_entity_poly.pdbx_seq_one_letter_code
_entity_poly.pdbx_strand_id
1 'polypeptide(L)'
;MNGQGCELGHSNGDIISQNQQKGWWTIGLINGQHKYMTAETFGFKLNANGASLKKKQLWTLEPSNTGESIIYLRSHLNKYLSVDQFGNVLCESDERDAGSRFQISISEDGSGRWALKNESRGYFLGGTPDKLVCTAKTPGASEFWTVHLAARPQVNLRSIGRKRFAHLSESQDEIHVDANIPWGEDTLFTLEFRAEEGGRYALHTCNNKYLNANGKLQVVCNEDCLFSAEYHGGHLALRDRQGQYLSPIGSKAVLKSRSSSVTRDELFSLEDSLPQASFIAGLNLRYVSVKQGVDVTANQDEVGENETFQLEYDWSAHRWALRTTQDRYWCLSAGGGIQATGNRRCADALFELIWHGDGSLSFRANNGKFLATKRSGHLFATSESIEEIAKFYFYLINRPILVLKCEQGFVGYRTPGNLKLECNKATYETILVERAQKGLVHLKAHSGKYWRIEGESISVDADAPSDGFFLELREPTRICIRSQQGKYLGATKNGAFKLLDDGTDSATQWEF
;
A
#
# COMPACT_ATOMS: atom_id res chain seq x y z
N MET A 1 -7.98 33.01 27.65
CA MET A 1 -9.32 32.40 27.57
C MET A 1 -9.65 32.20 26.10
N ASN A 2 -10.01 30.96 25.77
CA ASN A 2 -10.64 30.46 24.55
C ASN A 2 -9.88 30.65 23.23
N GLY A 3 -8.94 29.74 22.97
CA GLY A 3 -8.57 29.35 21.61
C GLY A 3 -9.62 28.38 21.08
N GLN A 4 -10.36 28.82 20.05
CA GLN A 4 -11.29 27.98 19.30
C GLN A 4 -10.50 26.92 18.52
N GLY A 5 -10.80 25.66 18.80
CA GLY A 5 -10.32 24.53 18.01
C GLY A 5 -10.90 24.60 16.61
N CYS A 6 -10.03 24.43 15.61
CA CYS A 6 -10.40 24.32 14.21
C CYS A 6 -11.06 22.95 14.00
N GLU A 7 -12.36 22.94 13.71
CA GLU A 7 -13.09 21.74 13.30
C GLU A 7 -12.61 21.32 11.91
N LEU A 8 -12.00 20.13 11.82
CA LEU A 8 -11.70 19.47 10.56
C LEU A 8 -12.97 18.83 10.02
N GLY A 9 -13.54 19.47 8.99
CA GLY A 9 -14.66 18.95 8.21
C GLY A 9 -14.31 17.59 7.61
N HIS A 10 -15.18 16.61 7.88
CA HIS A 10 -15.05 15.23 7.39
C HIS A 10 -15.48 15.18 5.92
N SER A 11 -14.52 15.07 5.01
CA SER A 11 -14.76 14.57 3.65
C SER A 11 -14.92 13.05 3.70
N ASN A 12 -15.85 12.51 2.91
CA ASN A 12 -16.07 11.08 2.65
C ASN A 12 -14.85 10.41 1.96
N GLY A 13 -13.69 10.43 2.62
CA GLY A 13 -12.48 9.74 2.22
C GLY A 13 -12.49 8.31 2.73
N ASP A 14 -12.01 7.39 1.90
CA ASP A 14 -11.94 5.95 2.15
C ASP A 14 -11.57 5.57 3.59
N ILE A 15 -12.16 4.47 4.08
CA ILE A 15 -11.90 3.85 5.38
C ILE A 15 -10.40 3.58 5.63
N ILE A 16 -9.59 3.53 4.57
CA ILE A 16 -8.14 3.23 4.61
C ILE A 16 -7.28 4.51 4.66
N SER A 17 -7.87 5.71 4.59
CA SER A 17 -7.18 6.98 4.86
C SER A 17 -6.78 7.16 6.34
N GLN A 18 -7.23 6.27 7.23
CA GLN A 18 -6.94 6.28 8.66
C GLN A 18 -5.49 5.87 9.02
N ASN A 19 -4.69 5.40 8.07
CA ASN A 19 -3.24 5.16 8.25
C ASN A 19 -2.43 6.44 8.55
N GLN A 20 -3.06 7.61 8.62
CA GLN A 20 -2.38 8.87 8.94
C GLN A 20 -2.23 9.13 10.46
N GLN A 21 -2.94 8.41 11.34
CA GLN A 21 -2.73 8.54 12.78
C GLN A 21 -1.68 7.56 13.29
N LYS A 22 -0.60 8.13 13.86
CA LYS A 22 0.56 7.38 14.34
C LYS A 22 0.15 6.27 15.32
N GLY A 23 0.47 5.03 14.96
CA GLY A 23 0.31 3.85 15.81
C GLY A 23 -1.04 3.12 15.67
N TRP A 24 -1.91 3.57 14.77
CA TRP A 24 -3.18 2.93 14.48
C TRP A 24 -3.00 1.89 13.37
N TRP A 25 -3.61 0.71 13.52
CA TRP A 25 -3.58 -0.34 12.49
C TRP A 25 -4.99 -0.66 12.04
N THR A 26 -5.19 -0.87 10.74
CA THR A 26 -6.40 -1.56 10.25
C THR A 26 -6.10 -3.04 10.12
N ILE A 27 -6.91 -3.88 10.77
CA ILE A 27 -6.69 -5.33 10.87
C ILE A 27 -7.98 -6.12 10.62
N GLY A 28 -7.82 -7.37 10.21
CA GLY A 28 -8.78 -8.45 10.39
C GLY A 28 -8.31 -9.40 11.50
N LEU A 29 -9.26 -9.96 12.24
CA LEU A 29 -9.00 -10.96 13.28
C LEU A 29 -9.61 -12.28 12.85
N ILE A 30 -8.78 -13.33 12.71
CA ILE A 30 -9.17 -14.65 12.21
C ILE A 30 -9.19 -15.63 13.37
N ASN A 31 -10.31 -16.33 13.58
CA ASN A 31 -10.44 -17.34 14.63
C ASN A 31 -9.79 -18.68 14.24
N GLY A 32 -9.79 -19.65 15.17
CA GLY A 32 -9.27 -21.01 14.93
C GLY A 32 -9.99 -21.82 13.84
N GLN A 33 -11.07 -21.30 13.22
CA GLN A 33 -11.76 -21.91 12.09
C GLN A 33 -11.50 -21.17 10.76
N HIS A 34 -10.47 -20.32 10.73
CA HIS A 34 -10.09 -19.51 9.56
C HIS A 34 -11.20 -18.56 9.09
N LYS A 35 -11.99 -18.04 10.02
CA LYS A 35 -13.04 -17.06 9.76
C LYS A 35 -12.77 -15.74 10.46
N TYR A 36 -13.11 -14.65 9.79
CA TYR A 36 -12.91 -13.30 10.27
C TYR A 36 -14.00 -12.87 11.25
N MET A 37 -13.57 -12.23 12.34
CA MET A 37 -14.42 -11.44 13.22
C MET A 37 -15.14 -10.35 12.43
N THR A 38 -16.45 -10.30 12.56
CA THR A 38 -17.32 -9.48 11.72
C THR A 38 -18.24 -8.63 12.59
N ALA A 39 -18.29 -7.34 12.30
CA ALA A 39 -19.35 -6.44 12.78
C ALA A 39 -20.43 -6.33 11.69
N GLU A 40 -21.65 -6.75 12.01
CA GLU A 40 -22.78 -6.64 11.09
C GLU A 40 -23.25 -5.20 10.96
N THR A 41 -23.70 -4.83 9.75
CA THR A 41 -24.15 -3.46 9.45
C THR A 41 -25.40 -3.07 10.22
N PHE A 42 -26.24 -4.04 10.60
CA PHE A 42 -27.51 -3.79 11.27
C PHE A 42 -27.60 -4.54 12.60
N GLY A 43 -28.19 -3.88 13.60
CA GLY A 43 -28.47 -4.46 14.92
C GLY A 43 -27.24 -4.78 15.76
N PHE A 44 -26.09 -4.16 15.45
CA PHE A 44 -24.82 -4.27 16.18
C PHE A 44 -24.36 -5.71 16.48
N LYS A 45 -24.78 -6.66 15.64
CA LYS A 45 -24.45 -8.07 15.85
C LYS A 45 -22.99 -8.33 15.54
N LEU A 46 -22.38 -9.20 16.34
CA LEU A 46 -21.02 -9.67 16.18
C LEU A 46 -21.01 -11.16 15.94
N ASN A 47 -20.12 -11.60 15.06
CA ASN A 47 -19.89 -13.01 14.79
C ASN A 47 -18.44 -13.22 14.33
N ALA A 48 -18.04 -14.47 14.11
CA ALA A 48 -16.74 -14.80 13.54
C ALA A 48 -16.89 -15.81 12.40
N ASN A 49 -17.73 -15.50 11.41
CA ASN A 49 -18.00 -16.36 10.24
C ASN A 49 -17.54 -15.77 8.89
N GLY A 50 -16.91 -14.58 8.90
CA GLY A 50 -16.49 -13.89 7.67
C GLY A 50 -15.48 -14.73 6.88
N ALA A 51 -15.74 -14.95 5.59
CA ALA A 51 -14.86 -15.78 4.75
C ALA A 51 -13.66 -15.02 4.13
N SER A 52 -13.71 -13.69 4.11
CA SER A 52 -12.70 -12.83 3.49
C SER A 52 -12.64 -11.49 4.21
N LEU A 53 -11.49 -10.82 4.16
CA LEU A 53 -11.29 -9.52 4.75
C LEU A 53 -11.95 -8.44 3.86
N LYS A 54 -13.19 -8.09 4.17
CA LYS A 54 -13.95 -7.00 3.53
C LYS A 54 -14.33 -5.95 4.58
N LYS A 55 -15.06 -4.91 4.16
CA LYS A 55 -15.49 -3.79 5.01
C LYS A 55 -15.99 -4.20 6.40
N LYS A 56 -16.84 -5.23 6.51
CA LYS A 56 -17.41 -5.67 7.80
C LYS A 56 -16.42 -6.40 8.72
N GLN A 57 -15.32 -6.88 8.15
CA GLN A 57 -14.25 -7.60 8.84
C GLN A 57 -13.07 -6.69 9.21
N LEU A 58 -13.09 -5.43 8.78
CA LEU A 58 -12.06 -4.45 9.13
C LEU A 58 -12.33 -3.87 10.52
N TRP A 59 -11.28 -3.91 11.34
CA TRP A 59 -11.22 -3.33 12.66
C TRP A 59 -10.05 -2.35 12.69
N THR A 60 -10.28 -1.17 13.26
CA THR A 60 -9.25 -0.20 13.57
C THR A 60 -8.75 -0.48 14.98
N LEU A 61 -7.50 -0.88 15.10
CA LEU A 61 -6.78 -1.01 16.34
C LEU A 61 -6.21 0.36 16.70
N GLU A 62 -6.67 0.89 17.82
CA GLU A 62 -6.28 2.20 18.33
C GLU A 62 -5.47 2.02 19.63
N PRO A 63 -4.25 2.58 19.74
CA PRO A 63 -3.47 2.50 20.96
C PRO A 63 -4.16 3.23 22.11
N SER A 64 -4.03 2.67 23.30
CA SER A 64 -4.30 3.37 24.55
C SER A 64 -3.16 4.31 24.91
N ASN A 65 -3.47 5.41 25.58
CA ASN A 65 -2.46 6.30 26.17
C ASN A 65 -1.82 5.71 27.44
N THR A 66 -2.35 4.59 27.93
CA THR A 66 -1.90 3.91 29.15
C THR A 66 -1.56 2.46 28.81
N GLY A 67 -0.27 2.10 28.81
CA GLY A 67 0.23 0.75 28.55
C GLY A 67 0.46 0.44 27.05
N GLU A 68 1.64 -0.06 26.71
CA GLU A 68 2.11 -0.23 25.31
C GLU A 68 1.35 -1.30 24.50
N SER A 69 0.67 -2.23 25.17
CA SER A 69 -0.08 -3.33 24.53
C SER A 69 -1.59 -3.24 24.78
N ILE A 70 -2.06 -2.10 25.30
CA ILE A 70 -3.50 -1.87 25.54
C ILE A 70 -4.08 -1.13 24.35
N ILE A 71 -5.15 -1.69 23.80
CA ILE A 71 -5.78 -1.22 22.58
C ILE A 71 -7.29 -1.09 22.74
N TYR A 72 -7.87 -0.35 21.81
CA TYR A 72 -9.29 -0.33 21.50
C TYR A 72 -9.49 -0.89 20.10
N LEU A 73 -10.59 -1.63 19.88
CA LEU A 73 -10.97 -2.14 18.57
C LEU A 73 -12.23 -1.42 18.11
N ARG A 74 -12.11 -0.62 17.05
CA ARG A 74 -13.22 0.13 16.45
C ARG A 74 -13.64 -0.50 15.12
N SER A 75 -14.91 -0.82 14.98
CA SER A 75 -15.48 -1.41 13.76
C SER A 75 -15.57 -0.38 12.61
N HIS A 76 -15.86 -0.88 11.41
CA HIS A 76 -16.18 -0.05 10.24
C HIS A 76 -17.39 0.88 10.39
N LEU A 77 -18.19 0.72 11.44
CA LEU A 77 -19.31 1.60 11.80
C LEU A 77 -18.91 2.69 12.80
N ASN A 78 -17.62 2.83 13.07
CA ASN A 78 -17.05 3.69 14.11
C ASN A 78 -17.51 3.35 15.54
N LYS A 79 -17.98 2.12 15.77
CA LYS A 79 -18.37 1.62 17.09
C LYS A 79 -17.25 0.81 17.74
N TYR A 80 -17.05 0.97 19.05
CA TYR A 80 -16.03 0.24 19.80
C TYR A 80 -16.52 -1.11 20.32
N LEU A 81 -15.68 -2.12 20.13
CA LEU A 81 -15.85 -3.43 20.76
C LEU A 81 -15.72 -3.28 22.28
N SER A 82 -16.66 -3.82 23.03
CA SER A 82 -16.67 -3.76 24.50
C SER A 82 -17.21 -5.04 25.11
N VAL A 83 -16.99 -5.22 26.42
CA VAL A 83 -17.46 -6.36 27.20
C VAL A 83 -18.25 -5.87 28.42
N ASP A 84 -19.44 -6.42 28.61
CA ASP A 84 -20.29 -6.11 29.76
C ASP A 84 -19.89 -6.89 31.04
N GLN A 85 -20.62 -6.63 32.14
CA GLN A 85 -20.40 -7.30 33.43
C GLN A 85 -20.73 -8.80 33.45
N PHE A 86 -21.32 -9.35 32.40
CA PHE A 86 -21.67 -10.76 32.24
C PHE A 86 -20.76 -11.49 31.25
N GLY A 87 -19.84 -10.77 30.59
CA GLY A 87 -18.95 -11.32 29.57
C GLY A 87 -19.55 -11.38 28.16
N ASN A 88 -20.68 -10.70 27.94
CA ASN A 88 -21.20 -10.50 26.59
C ASN A 88 -20.37 -9.44 25.87
N VAL A 89 -20.10 -9.70 24.59
CA VAL A 89 -19.34 -8.80 23.73
C VAL A 89 -20.31 -7.94 22.93
N LEU A 90 -20.10 -6.63 22.95
CA LEU A 90 -20.96 -5.60 22.35
C LEU A 90 -20.13 -4.75 21.38
N CYS A 91 -20.80 -4.06 20.44
CA CYS A 91 -20.15 -3.12 19.52
C CYS A 91 -21.11 -1.99 19.10
N GLU A 92 -21.60 -1.25 20.09
CA GLU A 92 -22.67 -0.25 19.92
C GLU A 92 -22.23 1.18 20.28
N SER A 93 -21.23 1.31 21.16
CA SER A 93 -20.77 2.59 21.71
C SER A 93 -19.88 3.35 20.73
N ASP A 94 -20.10 4.66 20.62
CA ASP A 94 -19.18 5.59 19.95
C ASP A 94 -18.03 6.04 20.87
N GLU A 95 -18.09 5.69 22.15
CA GLU A 95 -17.15 6.12 23.17
C GLU A 95 -16.27 4.97 23.67
N ARG A 96 -15.03 5.33 24.03
CA ARG A 96 -14.10 4.45 24.74
C ARG A 96 -14.45 4.42 26.23
N ASP A 97 -14.58 3.23 26.77
CA ASP A 97 -14.92 2.97 28.17
C ASP A 97 -14.00 1.90 28.79
N ALA A 98 -14.29 1.49 30.04
CA ALA A 98 -13.53 0.44 30.71
C ALA A 98 -13.78 -0.97 30.13
N GLY A 99 -14.93 -1.18 29.47
CA GLY A 99 -15.29 -2.45 28.83
C GLY A 99 -14.63 -2.65 27.47
N SER A 100 -14.13 -1.59 26.83
CA SER A 100 -13.53 -1.59 25.48
C SER A 100 -12.00 -1.67 25.47
N ARG A 101 -11.38 -1.83 26.64
CA ARG A 101 -9.93 -1.93 26.80
C ARG A 101 -9.48 -3.39 26.73
N PHE A 102 -8.67 -3.70 25.72
CA PHE A 102 -8.09 -5.03 25.55
C PHE A 102 -6.57 -4.97 25.59
N GLN A 103 -5.96 -5.85 26.38
CA GLN A 103 -4.53 -6.09 26.39
C GLN A 103 -4.20 -7.23 25.42
N ILE A 104 -3.24 -6.98 24.52
CA ILE A 104 -2.70 -8.01 23.62
C ILE A 104 -1.72 -8.89 24.40
N SER A 105 -1.84 -10.20 24.20
CA SER A 105 -0.85 -11.18 24.61
C SER A 105 -0.56 -12.12 23.44
N ILE A 106 0.71 -12.45 23.22
CA ILE A 106 1.12 -13.36 22.14
C ILE A 106 1.21 -14.77 22.70
N SER A 107 0.74 -15.73 21.92
CA SER A 107 0.86 -17.16 22.22
C SER A 107 2.31 -17.59 22.43
N GLU A 108 2.54 -18.40 23.47
CA GLU A 108 3.87 -18.93 23.81
C GLU A 108 4.25 -20.17 22.96
N ASP A 109 3.31 -20.71 22.18
CA ASP A 109 3.49 -21.90 21.33
C ASP A 109 4.25 -21.62 20.02
N GLY A 110 4.72 -20.39 19.81
CA GLY A 110 5.42 -19.97 18.59
C GLY A 110 4.52 -19.80 17.37
N SER A 111 3.19 -19.87 17.52
CA SER A 111 2.27 -19.65 16.40
C SER A 111 2.13 -18.17 16.06
N GLY A 112 2.46 -17.27 16.98
CA GLY A 112 2.30 -15.82 16.81
C GLY A 112 0.85 -15.34 16.84
N ARG A 113 -0.08 -16.21 17.26
CA ARG A 113 -1.49 -15.84 17.47
C ARG A 113 -1.61 -14.95 18.68
N TRP A 114 -2.60 -14.06 18.66
CA TRP A 114 -2.89 -13.13 19.74
C TRP A 114 -4.05 -13.64 20.59
N ALA A 115 -3.98 -13.42 21.89
CA ALA A 115 -5.10 -13.49 22.80
C ALA A 115 -5.38 -12.09 23.33
N LEU A 116 -6.66 -11.68 23.27
CA LEU A 116 -7.11 -10.33 23.63
C LEU A 116 -7.80 -10.39 24.99
N LYS A 117 -7.12 -9.92 26.04
CA LYS A 117 -7.65 -9.93 27.41
C LYS A 117 -8.35 -8.61 27.71
N ASN A 118 -9.61 -8.66 28.10
CA ASN A 118 -10.30 -7.48 28.59
C ASN A 118 -9.73 -7.04 29.95
N GLU A 119 -9.30 -5.78 30.08
CA GLU A 119 -8.56 -5.31 31.26
C GLU A 119 -9.42 -5.30 32.53
N SER A 120 -10.65 -4.79 32.44
CA SER A 120 -11.54 -4.65 33.60
C SER A 120 -12.10 -6.00 34.07
N ARG A 121 -12.32 -6.93 33.14
CA ARG A 121 -12.92 -8.25 33.43
C ARG A 121 -11.88 -9.34 33.71
N GLY A 122 -10.68 -9.21 33.15
CA GLY A 122 -9.62 -10.20 33.26
C GLY A 122 -9.83 -11.48 32.44
N TYR A 123 -10.81 -11.50 31.52
CA TYR A 123 -11.12 -12.64 30.66
C TYR A 123 -10.68 -12.40 29.21
N PHE A 124 -10.52 -13.47 28.44
CA PHE A 124 -10.08 -13.44 27.06
C PHE A 124 -11.26 -13.44 26.08
N LEU A 125 -11.16 -12.61 25.04
CA LEU A 125 -12.12 -12.54 23.93
C LEU A 125 -12.00 -13.80 23.07
N GLY A 126 -13.06 -14.58 23.03
CA GLY A 126 -13.22 -15.73 22.17
C GLY A 126 -14.31 -15.55 21.13
N GLY A 127 -14.19 -16.30 20.03
CA GLY A 127 -15.15 -16.26 18.94
C GLY A 127 -15.46 -17.64 18.39
N THR A 128 -16.74 -18.00 18.39
CA THR A 128 -17.29 -19.07 17.55
C THR A 128 -17.95 -18.46 16.32
N PRO A 129 -18.31 -19.25 15.29
CA PRO A 129 -18.94 -18.72 14.07
C PRO A 129 -20.10 -17.77 14.34
N ASP A 130 -20.94 -18.08 15.33
CA ASP A 130 -22.21 -17.36 15.54
C ASP A 130 -22.16 -16.31 16.65
N LYS A 131 -21.15 -16.33 17.53
CA LYS A 131 -21.10 -15.45 18.70
C LYS A 131 -19.68 -15.16 19.17
N LEU A 132 -19.47 -13.94 19.67
CA LEU A 132 -18.31 -13.57 20.46
C LEU A 132 -18.64 -13.58 21.96
N VAL A 133 -17.71 -14.08 22.78
CA VAL A 133 -17.84 -14.16 24.25
C VAL A 133 -16.52 -13.79 24.91
N CYS A 134 -16.56 -13.26 26.14
CA CYS A 134 -15.35 -12.90 26.89
C CYS A 134 -15.45 -13.37 28.35
N THR A 135 -15.36 -14.68 28.55
CA THR A 135 -15.54 -15.36 29.85
C THR A 135 -14.40 -16.32 30.21
N ALA A 136 -13.47 -16.58 29.29
CA ALA A 136 -12.37 -17.51 29.50
C ALA A 136 -11.27 -16.89 30.37
N LYS A 137 -10.82 -17.59 31.43
CA LYS A 137 -9.72 -17.15 32.31
C LYS A 137 -8.34 -17.38 31.71
N THR A 138 -8.24 -18.32 30.79
CA THR A 138 -7.01 -18.72 30.09
C THR A 138 -7.36 -18.90 28.62
N PRO A 139 -6.52 -18.46 27.67
CA PRO A 139 -6.84 -18.57 26.26
C PRO A 139 -6.78 -20.03 25.79
N GLY A 140 -7.85 -20.48 25.14
CA GLY A 140 -7.90 -21.73 24.40
C GLY A 140 -7.95 -21.49 22.89
N ALA A 141 -8.25 -22.54 22.12
CA ALA A 141 -8.33 -22.47 20.66
C ALA A 141 -9.34 -21.42 20.14
N SER A 142 -10.40 -21.13 20.90
CA SER A 142 -11.43 -20.14 20.55
C SER A 142 -11.04 -18.69 20.89
N GLU A 143 -10.04 -18.49 21.75
CA GLU A 143 -9.57 -17.18 22.21
C GLU A 143 -8.28 -16.72 21.50
N PHE A 144 -7.68 -17.61 20.70
CA PHE A 144 -6.54 -17.26 19.85
C PHE A 144 -7.00 -16.74 18.50
N TRP A 145 -6.48 -15.58 18.15
CA TRP A 145 -6.76 -14.87 16.91
C TRP A 145 -5.49 -14.71 16.09
N THR A 146 -5.56 -15.03 14.81
CA THR A 146 -4.54 -14.66 13.84
C THR A 146 -4.83 -13.24 13.33
N VAL A 147 -3.82 -12.37 13.34
CA VAL A 147 -3.96 -10.98 12.89
C VAL A 147 -3.58 -10.86 11.42
N HIS A 148 -4.53 -10.40 10.61
CA HIS A 148 -4.31 -10.03 9.23
C HIS A 148 -4.27 -8.50 9.11
N LEU A 149 -3.10 -7.92 8.91
CA LEU A 149 -2.92 -6.50 8.63
C LEU A 149 -3.63 -6.19 7.32
N ALA A 150 -4.59 -5.26 7.35
CA ALA A 150 -5.18 -4.70 6.14
C ALA A 150 -4.22 -3.67 5.52
N ALA A 151 -2.93 -4.02 5.46
CA ALA A 151 -1.91 -3.19 4.85
C ALA A 151 -2.16 -3.04 3.36
N ARG A 152 -1.69 -1.92 2.81
CA ARG A 152 -1.61 -1.72 1.36
C ARG A 152 -0.74 -2.83 0.75
N PRO A 153 -1.00 -3.25 -0.50
CA PRO A 153 -0.24 -4.31 -1.16
C PRO A 153 1.26 -4.06 -1.20
N GLN A 154 1.68 -2.80 -1.35
CA GLN A 154 3.09 -2.44 -1.42
C GLN A 154 3.38 -1.20 -0.54
N VAL A 155 4.44 -1.28 0.27
CA VAL A 155 4.75 -0.36 1.38
C VAL A 155 6.25 -0.05 1.42
N ASN A 156 6.60 0.99 2.16
CA ASN A 156 7.96 1.23 2.61
C ASN A 156 8.10 0.79 4.07
N LEU A 157 9.21 0.13 4.41
CA LEU A 157 9.50 -0.33 5.76
C LEU A 157 10.50 0.63 6.43
N ARG A 158 10.14 1.22 7.57
CA ARG A 158 11.01 2.15 8.30
C ARG A 158 11.37 1.61 9.67
N SER A 159 12.66 1.59 10.01
CA SER A 159 13.13 1.27 11.36
C SER A 159 12.95 2.45 12.32
N ILE A 160 12.38 2.18 13.48
CA ILE A 160 12.16 3.15 14.55
C ILE A 160 13.45 3.44 15.34
N GLY A 161 14.31 2.43 15.51
CA GLY A 161 15.63 2.55 16.14
C GLY A 161 16.58 3.38 15.29
N ARG A 162 16.77 3.00 14.02
CA ARG A 162 17.69 3.71 13.10
C ARG A 162 17.14 5.00 12.53
N LYS A 163 15.81 5.18 12.49
CA LYS A 163 15.14 6.28 11.76
C LYS A 163 15.56 6.31 10.29
N ARG A 164 15.57 5.13 9.68
CA ARG A 164 15.98 4.88 8.29
C ARG A 164 15.01 3.89 7.64
N PHE A 165 14.95 3.95 6.32
CA PHE A 165 14.13 3.07 5.50
C PHE A 165 14.93 1.84 5.09
N ALA A 166 14.24 0.71 4.98
CA ALA A 166 14.76 -0.48 4.37
C ALA A 166 14.84 -0.26 2.85
N HIS A 167 15.84 -0.88 2.22
CA HIS A 167 15.96 -0.95 0.78
C HIS A 167 16.75 -2.21 0.36
N LEU A 168 16.55 -2.63 -0.88
CA LEU A 168 17.30 -3.73 -1.48
C LEU A 168 18.77 -3.30 -1.68
N SER A 169 19.70 -4.12 -1.19
CA SER A 169 21.13 -3.90 -1.39
C SER A 169 21.53 -3.90 -2.88
N GLU A 170 22.64 -3.25 -3.21
CA GLU A 170 23.18 -3.23 -4.59
C GLU A 170 23.44 -4.63 -5.17
N SER A 171 23.83 -5.59 -4.31
CA SER A 171 24.04 -7.01 -4.68
C SER A 171 22.74 -7.80 -4.84
N GLN A 172 21.59 -7.20 -4.55
CA GLN A 172 20.25 -7.77 -4.72
C GLN A 172 20.01 -9.09 -3.96
N ASP A 173 20.73 -9.31 -2.86
CA ASP A 173 20.68 -10.52 -2.04
C ASP A 173 20.46 -10.26 -0.55
N GLU A 174 20.46 -9.00 -0.11
CA GLU A 174 20.21 -8.54 1.25
C GLU A 174 19.27 -7.32 1.27
N ILE A 175 18.68 -7.05 2.44
CA ILE A 175 17.96 -5.82 2.75
C ILE A 175 18.79 -5.00 3.74
N HIS A 176 19.12 -3.76 3.39
CA HIS A 176 19.83 -2.81 4.26
C HIS A 176 18.85 -1.76 4.80
N VAL A 177 19.09 -1.22 6.00
CA VAL A 177 18.18 -0.27 6.67
C VAL A 177 18.91 1.01 7.05
N ASP A 178 19.42 1.71 6.04
CA ASP A 178 20.18 2.94 6.16
C ASP A 178 19.75 4.06 5.17
N ALA A 179 18.73 3.81 4.34
CA ALA A 179 18.18 4.81 3.43
C ALA A 179 17.52 5.98 4.20
N ASN A 180 17.87 7.22 3.83
CA ASN A 180 17.32 8.42 4.49
C ASN A 180 15.86 8.68 4.10
N ILE A 181 15.52 8.39 2.84
CA ILE A 181 14.20 8.56 2.25
C ILE A 181 13.86 7.29 1.44
N PRO A 182 12.58 6.92 1.31
CA PRO A 182 12.18 5.74 0.55
C PRO A 182 12.10 6.08 -0.95
N TRP A 183 13.25 6.22 -1.61
CA TRP A 183 13.33 6.66 -3.00
C TRP A 183 13.86 5.57 -3.93
N GLY A 184 13.23 5.38 -5.07
CA GLY A 184 13.54 4.31 -6.01
C GLY A 184 12.75 3.03 -5.76
N GLU A 185 12.93 2.08 -6.68
CA GLU A 185 12.27 0.79 -6.66
C GLU A 185 12.81 -0.17 -5.59
N ASP A 186 14.05 0.02 -5.14
CA ASP A 186 14.72 -0.78 -4.12
C ASP A 186 14.08 -0.62 -2.73
N THR A 187 13.34 0.45 -2.51
CA THR A 187 12.62 0.71 -1.24
C THR A 187 11.21 0.10 -1.18
N LEU A 188 10.77 -0.57 -2.24
CA LEU A 188 9.46 -1.17 -2.37
C LEU A 188 9.44 -2.59 -1.76
N PHE A 189 8.52 -2.80 -0.82
CA PHE A 189 8.30 -4.10 -0.20
C PHE A 189 6.82 -4.46 -0.20
N THR A 190 6.53 -5.75 -0.22
CA THR A 190 5.21 -6.30 0.10
C THR A 190 5.32 -7.12 1.37
N LEU A 191 4.45 -6.82 2.34
CA LEU A 191 4.28 -7.64 3.53
C LEU A 191 3.17 -8.65 3.25
N GLU A 192 3.55 -9.83 2.76
CA GLU A 192 2.63 -10.84 2.26
C GLU A 192 2.01 -11.64 3.39
N PHE A 193 0.68 -11.66 3.49
CA PHE A 193 -0.03 -12.52 4.45
C PHE A 193 -0.18 -13.95 3.92
N ARG A 194 0.37 -14.92 4.66
CA ARG A 194 0.38 -16.35 4.32
C ARG A 194 -0.68 -17.09 5.13
N ALA A 195 -1.94 -16.96 4.71
CA ALA A 195 -3.10 -17.51 5.43
C ALA A 195 -3.00 -19.02 5.68
N GLU A 196 -2.57 -19.79 4.68
CA GLU A 196 -2.41 -21.25 4.74
C GLU A 196 -1.20 -21.70 5.58
N GLU A 197 -0.28 -20.79 5.90
CA GLU A 197 0.93 -21.05 6.69
C GLU A 197 0.80 -20.50 8.12
N GLY A 198 -0.41 -20.63 8.69
CA GLY A 198 -0.74 -20.19 10.04
C GLY A 198 -1.00 -18.68 10.17
N GLY A 199 -1.11 -17.96 9.05
CA GLY A 199 -1.29 -16.51 9.02
C GLY A 199 -0.04 -15.74 9.45
N ARG A 200 1.11 -16.23 9.02
CA ARG A 200 2.39 -15.53 9.12
C ARG A 200 2.58 -14.57 7.95
N TYR A 201 3.66 -13.79 7.99
CA TYR A 201 4.02 -12.85 6.97
C TYR A 201 5.36 -13.18 6.33
N ALA A 202 5.46 -12.97 5.03
CA ALA A 202 6.73 -12.95 4.32
C ALA A 202 7.05 -11.52 3.87
N LEU A 203 8.31 -11.10 3.99
CA LEU A 203 8.76 -9.81 3.46
C LEU A 203 9.29 -10.03 2.04
N HIS A 204 8.52 -9.56 1.05
CA HIS A 204 8.76 -9.75 -0.37
C HIS A 204 9.33 -8.46 -1.00
N THR A 205 10.44 -8.58 -1.73
CA THR A 205 11.21 -7.46 -2.28
C THR A 205 10.87 -7.16 -3.74
N CYS A 206 11.24 -5.99 -4.24
CA CYS A 206 10.99 -5.55 -5.62
C CYS A 206 11.62 -6.45 -6.71
N ASN A 207 12.68 -7.20 -6.39
CA ASN A 207 13.29 -8.19 -7.29
C ASN A 207 12.66 -9.59 -7.16
N ASN A 208 11.45 -9.67 -6.59
CA ASN A 208 10.64 -10.87 -6.43
C ASN A 208 11.34 -11.99 -5.64
N LYS A 209 11.90 -11.64 -4.47
CA LYS A 209 12.52 -12.57 -3.51
C LYS A 209 11.98 -12.32 -2.11
N TYR A 210 12.17 -13.28 -1.23
CA TYR A 210 11.70 -13.26 0.16
C TYR A 210 12.87 -13.17 1.13
N LEU A 211 12.74 -12.34 2.16
CA LEU A 211 13.71 -12.28 3.25
C LEU A 211 13.68 -13.58 4.07
N ASN A 212 14.83 -14.24 4.17
CA ASN A 212 15.06 -15.30 5.13
C ASN A 212 15.54 -14.71 6.48
N ALA A 213 15.20 -15.37 7.58
CA ALA A 213 15.61 -14.99 8.94
C ALA A 213 17.14 -14.81 9.09
N ASN A 214 17.96 -15.48 8.28
CA ASN A 214 19.42 -15.31 8.29
C ASN A 214 19.92 -13.98 7.66
N GLY A 215 19.06 -13.23 6.98
CA GLY A 215 19.36 -11.95 6.32
C GLY A 215 19.57 -12.03 4.80
N LYS A 216 19.50 -13.22 4.20
CA LYS A 216 19.60 -13.42 2.75
C LYS A 216 18.25 -13.52 2.08
N LEU A 217 18.20 -13.18 0.79
CA LEU A 217 17.00 -13.28 -0.02
C LEU A 217 16.88 -14.65 -0.71
N GLN A 218 15.67 -15.19 -0.76
CA GLN A 218 15.32 -16.48 -1.36
C GLN A 218 14.30 -16.31 -2.48
N VAL A 219 14.44 -17.06 -3.57
CA VAL A 219 13.46 -17.04 -4.67
C VAL A 219 12.15 -17.70 -4.25
N VAL A 220 12.23 -18.79 -3.47
CA VAL A 220 11.08 -19.52 -2.96
C VAL A 220 10.89 -19.16 -1.48
N CYS A 221 9.67 -18.75 -1.12
CA CYS A 221 9.31 -18.56 0.28
C CYS A 221 9.27 -19.92 0.99
N ASN A 222 10.08 -20.09 2.03
CA ASN A 222 10.10 -21.28 2.87
C ASN A 222 9.81 -20.89 4.33
N GLU A 223 9.80 -21.85 5.25
CA GLU A 223 9.46 -21.59 6.66
C GLU A 223 10.37 -20.57 7.35
N ASP A 224 11.63 -20.45 6.95
CA ASP A 224 12.57 -19.47 7.50
C ASP A 224 12.37 -18.06 6.90
N CYS A 225 11.47 -17.90 5.93
CA CYS A 225 11.04 -16.61 5.40
C CYS A 225 9.76 -16.09 6.08
N LEU A 226 9.23 -16.83 7.06
CA LEU A 226 7.95 -16.53 7.70
C LEU A 226 8.11 -15.92 9.08
N PHE A 227 7.41 -14.81 9.30
CA PHE A 227 7.44 -14.03 10.53
C PHE A 227 6.03 -13.81 11.06
N SER A 228 5.85 -13.93 12.37
CA SER A 228 4.63 -13.46 13.03
C SER A 228 4.71 -11.95 13.26
N ALA A 229 3.56 -11.27 13.14
CA ALA A 229 3.45 -9.83 13.39
C ALA A 229 3.03 -9.58 14.84
N GLU A 230 3.81 -8.77 15.55
CA GLU A 230 3.52 -8.32 16.90
C GLU A 230 3.34 -6.80 16.95
N TYR A 231 2.39 -6.37 17.78
CA TYR A 231 2.09 -4.95 17.99
C TYR A 231 2.72 -4.45 19.29
N HIS A 232 3.53 -3.40 19.18
CA HIS A 232 4.24 -2.79 20.28
C HIS A 232 4.13 -1.26 20.20
N GLY A 233 3.23 -0.65 20.98
CA GLY A 233 3.09 0.81 21.06
C GLY A 233 2.84 1.50 19.71
N GLY A 234 2.12 0.85 18.79
CA GLY A 234 1.87 1.36 17.45
C GLY A 234 2.85 0.91 16.37
N HIS A 235 3.88 0.15 16.75
CA HIS A 235 4.93 -0.31 15.87
C HIS A 235 4.87 -1.82 15.65
N LEU A 236 5.38 -2.24 14.51
CA LEU A 236 5.45 -3.64 14.08
C LEU A 236 6.78 -4.23 14.55
N ALA A 237 6.72 -5.39 15.20
CA ALA A 237 7.86 -6.29 15.32
C ALA A 237 7.56 -7.58 14.55
N LEU A 238 8.58 -8.15 13.91
CA LEU A 238 8.48 -9.37 13.11
C LEU A 238 9.32 -10.46 13.75
N ARG A 239 8.66 -11.54 14.18
CA ARG A 239 9.28 -12.64 14.95
C ARG A 239 9.30 -13.93 14.15
N ASP A 240 10.47 -14.53 13.99
CA ASP A 240 10.66 -15.79 13.28
C ASP A 240 10.18 -17.02 14.07
N ARG A 241 10.32 -18.20 13.46
CA ARG A 241 9.92 -19.48 14.06
C ARG A 241 10.78 -19.90 15.26
N GLN A 242 12.00 -19.38 15.39
CA GLN A 242 12.87 -19.61 16.55
C GLN A 242 12.57 -18.62 17.69
N GLY A 243 11.60 -17.73 17.49
CA GLY A 243 11.18 -16.74 18.45
C GLY A 243 12.09 -15.52 18.52
N GLN A 244 12.98 -15.33 17.54
CA GLN A 244 13.85 -14.17 17.43
C GLN A 244 13.21 -13.09 16.54
N TYR A 245 13.58 -11.83 16.78
CA TYR A 245 13.03 -10.68 16.10
C TYR A 245 13.98 -10.16 15.02
N LEU A 246 13.39 -9.72 13.91
CA LEU A 246 14.09 -8.96 12.88
C LEU A 246 14.57 -7.62 13.44
N SER A 247 15.84 -7.31 13.22
CA SER A 247 16.38 -5.97 13.41
C SER A 247 17.53 -5.71 12.43
N PRO A 248 17.88 -4.45 12.16
CA PRO A 248 19.03 -4.16 11.31
C PRO A 248 20.34 -4.34 12.11
N ILE A 249 21.28 -5.12 11.58
CA ILE A 249 22.48 -5.57 12.30
C ILE A 249 23.76 -5.12 11.61
N GLY A 250 24.75 -4.71 12.41
CA GLY A 250 26.09 -4.37 11.94
C GLY A 250 26.18 -3.01 11.24
N SER A 251 27.36 -2.73 10.68
CA SER A 251 27.67 -1.46 10.01
C SER A 251 26.85 -1.23 8.74
N LYS A 252 26.51 -2.32 8.02
CA LYS A 252 25.63 -2.29 6.83
C LYS A 252 24.13 -2.31 7.16
N ALA A 253 23.77 -2.34 8.45
CA ALA A 253 22.38 -2.40 8.89
C ALA A 253 21.56 -3.52 8.21
N VAL A 254 22.14 -4.71 8.04
CA VAL A 254 21.48 -5.85 7.37
C VAL A 254 20.30 -6.31 8.19
N LEU A 255 19.11 -6.34 7.59
CA LEU A 255 17.88 -6.79 8.24
C LEU A 255 17.90 -8.31 8.39
N LYS A 256 17.92 -8.81 9.63
CA LYS A 256 17.89 -10.25 9.92
C LYS A 256 17.43 -10.53 11.35
N SER A 257 17.07 -11.78 11.62
CA SER A 257 16.70 -12.23 12.95
C SER A 257 17.93 -12.39 13.85
N ARG A 258 17.84 -11.85 15.07
CA ARG A 258 18.90 -12.05 16.08
C ARG A 258 18.43 -11.88 17.52
N SER A 259 17.56 -10.91 17.76
CA SER A 259 17.19 -10.49 19.12
C SER A 259 16.12 -11.40 19.72
N SER A 260 16.21 -11.72 21.00
CA SER A 260 15.17 -12.50 21.72
C SER A 260 14.13 -11.63 22.44
N SER A 261 14.28 -10.30 22.34
CA SER A 261 13.40 -9.32 22.97
C SER A 261 13.19 -8.14 22.04
N VAL A 262 12.03 -7.50 22.12
CA VAL A 262 11.72 -6.31 21.35
C VAL A 262 12.25 -5.07 22.08
N THR A 263 13.15 -4.36 21.43
CA THR A 263 13.55 -2.98 21.79
C THR A 263 13.24 -2.05 20.62
N ARG A 264 13.62 -0.77 20.70
CA ARG A 264 13.43 0.15 19.58
C ARG A 264 14.07 -0.31 18.26
N ASP A 265 15.09 -1.16 18.30
CA ASP A 265 15.78 -1.64 17.09
C ASP A 265 14.99 -2.70 16.31
N GLU A 266 14.10 -3.43 16.99
CA GLU A 266 13.19 -4.44 16.42
C GLU A 266 11.85 -3.84 15.97
N LEU A 267 11.63 -2.54 16.18
CA LEU A 267 10.39 -1.86 15.85
C LEU A 267 10.45 -1.19 14.48
N PHE A 268 9.37 -1.38 13.72
CA PHE A 268 9.18 -0.83 12.39
C PHE A 268 7.84 -0.11 12.24
N SER A 269 7.76 0.80 11.28
CA SER A 269 6.50 1.29 10.72
C SER A 269 6.39 0.92 9.26
N LEU A 270 5.16 0.60 8.83
CA LEU A 270 4.80 0.46 7.43
C LEU A 270 4.26 1.82 6.97
N GLU A 271 4.91 2.40 5.97
CA GLU A 271 4.47 3.66 5.35
C GLU A 271 3.97 3.36 3.93
N ASP A 272 2.97 4.11 3.46
CA ASP A 272 2.46 3.95 2.10
C ASP A 272 3.58 4.24 1.08
N SER A 273 3.80 3.33 0.13
CA SER A 273 4.75 3.55 -0.96
C SER A 273 4.14 4.47 -1.99
N LEU A 274 4.37 5.78 -1.83
CA LEU A 274 3.86 6.81 -2.73
C LEU A 274 4.41 6.62 -4.17
N PRO A 275 3.63 7.01 -5.20
CA PRO A 275 4.02 6.78 -6.58
C PRO A 275 5.19 7.67 -6.94
N GLN A 276 6.25 7.08 -7.48
CA GLN A 276 7.38 7.80 -8.03
C GLN A 276 7.37 7.60 -9.53
N ALA A 277 7.35 8.69 -10.28
CA ALA A 277 7.15 8.65 -11.72
C ALA A 277 8.22 9.40 -12.49
N SER A 278 8.34 9.03 -13.76
CA SER A 278 9.05 9.79 -14.76
C SER A 278 8.12 10.15 -15.90
N PHE A 279 8.44 11.24 -16.61
CA PHE A 279 7.62 11.78 -17.68
C PHE A 279 8.47 11.99 -18.94
N ILE A 280 7.96 11.54 -20.08
CA ILE A 280 8.53 11.86 -21.40
C ILE A 280 7.73 12.98 -22.02
N ALA A 281 8.37 14.04 -22.51
CA ALA A 281 7.69 15.11 -23.25
C ALA A 281 7.34 14.66 -24.68
N GLY A 282 6.11 14.92 -25.13
CA GLY A 282 5.63 14.56 -26.46
C GLY A 282 6.42 15.21 -27.59
N LEU A 283 6.82 16.48 -27.43
CA LEU A 283 7.55 17.25 -28.44
C LEU A 283 8.86 16.59 -28.91
N ASN A 284 9.68 16.10 -27.98
CA ASN A 284 11.05 15.67 -28.26
C ASN A 284 11.38 14.27 -27.77
N LEU A 285 10.41 13.59 -27.13
CA LEU A 285 10.54 12.25 -26.58
C LEU A 285 11.70 12.10 -25.57
N ARG A 286 12.03 13.19 -24.87
CA ARG A 286 13.04 13.20 -23.80
C ARG A 286 12.39 13.15 -22.42
N TYR A 287 13.10 12.55 -21.47
CA TYR A 287 12.70 12.53 -20.07
C TYR A 287 12.82 13.91 -19.44
N VAL A 288 11.80 14.27 -18.66
CA VAL A 288 11.78 15.45 -17.82
C VAL A 288 12.74 15.27 -16.64
N SER A 289 13.53 16.30 -16.37
CA SER A 289 14.68 16.27 -15.49
C SER A 289 14.89 17.60 -14.75
N VAL A 290 15.47 17.50 -13.56
CA VAL A 290 16.04 18.62 -12.78
C VAL A 290 17.57 18.63 -12.75
N LYS A 291 18.22 17.84 -13.61
CA LYS A 291 19.69 17.67 -13.63
C LYS A 291 20.45 18.95 -14.04
N GLN A 292 19.83 19.82 -14.85
CA GLN A 292 20.47 21.04 -15.37
C GLN A 292 20.36 22.26 -14.45
N GLY A 293 19.83 22.09 -13.23
CA GLY A 293 19.67 23.16 -12.26
C GLY A 293 18.23 23.29 -11.78
N VAL A 294 17.81 24.52 -11.49
CA VAL A 294 16.49 24.77 -10.89
C VAL A 294 15.35 24.67 -11.89
N ASP A 295 15.59 24.90 -13.18
CA ASP A 295 14.55 24.81 -14.22
C ASP A 295 14.27 23.34 -14.57
N VAL A 296 12.98 23.01 -14.67
CA VAL A 296 12.55 21.68 -15.10
C VAL A 296 12.63 21.60 -16.63
N THR A 297 13.31 20.58 -17.14
CA THR A 297 13.65 20.45 -18.57
C THR A 297 13.44 19.03 -19.09
N ALA A 298 12.92 18.86 -20.30
CA ALA A 298 12.84 17.57 -21.01
C ALA A 298 14.01 17.43 -21.99
N ASN A 299 15.09 16.77 -21.56
CA ASN A 299 16.33 16.67 -22.35
C ASN A 299 17.15 15.39 -22.11
N GLN A 300 16.76 14.51 -21.17
CA GLN A 300 17.51 13.29 -20.88
C GLN A 300 17.00 12.10 -21.71
N ASP A 301 17.89 11.13 -21.95
CA ASP A 301 17.60 9.86 -22.65
C ASP A 301 17.27 8.70 -21.68
N GLU A 302 17.65 8.84 -20.42
CA GLU A 302 17.54 7.78 -19.40
C GLU A 302 16.89 8.34 -18.14
N VAL A 303 16.32 7.42 -17.34
CA VAL A 303 15.72 7.75 -16.05
C VAL A 303 16.72 7.46 -14.94
N GLY A 304 17.12 8.48 -14.21
CA GLY A 304 17.79 8.36 -12.91
C GLY A 304 17.02 9.09 -11.81
N GLU A 305 17.74 9.45 -10.75
CA GLU A 305 17.19 10.18 -9.60
C GLU A 305 16.61 11.56 -9.96
N ASN A 306 17.22 12.26 -10.92
CA ASN A 306 16.81 13.61 -11.33
C ASN A 306 15.63 13.60 -12.31
N GLU A 307 15.27 12.43 -12.85
CA GLU A 307 14.15 12.21 -13.76
C GLU A 307 13.00 11.46 -13.09
N THR A 308 13.18 11.12 -11.81
CA THR A 308 12.18 10.49 -10.96
C THR A 308 11.60 11.56 -10.04
N PHE A 309 10.29 11.58 -9.88
CA PHE A 309 9.58 12.52 -9.02
C PHE A 309 8.56 11.78 -8.17
N GLN A 310 8.50 12.06 -6.87
CA GLN A 310 7.44 11.51 -6.01
C GLN A 310 6.18 12.36 -6.16
N LEU A 311 5.07 11.71 -6.50
CA LEU A 311 3.77 12.33 -6.68
C LEU A 311 2.99 12.32 -5.37
N GLU A 312 2.69 13.51 -4.86
CA GLU A 312 1.97 13.70 -3.61
C GLU A 312 0.63 14.38 -3.89
N TYR A 313 -0.47 13.68 -3.61
CA TYR A 313 -1.81 14.20 -3.84
C TYR A 313 -2.26 15.12 -2.71
N ASP A 314 -2.86 16.24 -3.10
CA ASP A 314 -3.59 17.13 -2.22
C ASP A 314 -5.08 16.84 -2.34
N TRP A 315 -5.65 16.20 -1.31
CA TRP A 315 -7.06 15.82 -1.26
C TRP A 315 -8.02 17.01 -1.21
N SER A 316 -7.56 18.20 -0.81
CA SER A 316 -8.40 19.40 -0.79
C SER A 316 -8.49 20.02 -2.17
N ALA A 317 -7.35 20.15 -2.85
CA ALA A 317 -7.24 20.78 -4.16
C ALA A 317 -7.47 19.81 -5.32
N HIS A 318 -7.51 18.50 -5.06
CA HIS A 318 -7.56 17.43 -6.06
C HIS A 318 -6.43 17.55 -7.11
N ARG A 319 -5.24 17.92 -6.65
CA ARG A 319 -4.05 18.19 -7.49
C ARG A 319 -2.81 17.52 -6.91
N TRP A 320 -1.77 17.42 -7.72
CA TRP A 320 -0.53 16.72 -7.42
C TRP A 320 0.63 17.68 -7.26
N ALA A 321 1.44 17.47 -6.22
CA ALA A 321 2.77 18.05 -6.10
C ALA A 321 3.80 17.03 -6.60
N LEU A 322 4.83 17.50 -7.32
CA LEU A 322 5.94 16.66 -7.79
C LEU A 322 7.18 17.01 -6.97
N ARG A 323 7.54 16.12 -6.05
CA ARG A 323 8.72 16.26 -5.19
C ARG A 323 9.94 15.65 -5.88
N THR A 324 11.12 16.23 -5.68
CA THR A 324 12.42 15.72 -6.14
C THR A 324 13.14 14.98 -5.01
N THR A 325 14.22 14.24 -5.32
CA THR A 325 15.12 13.65 -4.31
C THR A 325 15.68 14.66 -3.32
N GLN A 326 15.90 15.90 -3.75
CA GLN A 326 16.41 17.01 -2.92
C GLN A 326 15.34 17.70 -2.05
N ASP A 327 14.16 17.08 -1.90
CA ASP A 327 13.04 17.61 -1.11
C ASP A 327 12.54 18.98 -1.59
N ARG A 328 12.61 19.21 -2.90
CA ARG A 328 12.02 20.37 -3.57
C ARG A 328 10.82 19.96 -4.39
N TYR A 329 9.89 20.88 -4.57
CA TYR A 329 8.72 20.70 -5.41
C TYR A 329 8.85 21.48 -6.71
N TRP A 330 8.36 20.90 -7.79
CA TRP A 330 8.05 21.66 -8.99
C TRP A 330 7.11 22.81 -8.62
N CYS A 331 7.38 23.99 -9.15
CA CYS A 331 6.66 25.20 -8.84
C CYS A 331 6.56 26.09 -10.08
N LEU A 332 5.37 26.65 -10.31
CA LEU A 332 5.14 27.70 -11.29
C LEU A 332 5.84 28.98 -10.82
N SER A 333 6.71 29.53 -11.66
CA SER A 333 7.33 30.85 -11.45
C SER A 333 6.49 31.98 -12.04
N ALA A 334 6.74 33.22 -11.62
CA ALA A 334 6.04 34.40 -12.13
C ALA A 334 6.17 34.58 -13.65
N GLY A 335 7.28 34.13 -14.26
CA GLY A 335 7.49 34.15 -15.71
C GLY A 335 6.84 32.98 -16.46
N GLY A 336 6.06 32.15 -15.77
CA GLY A 336 5.41 30.96 -16.32
C GLY A 336 6.33 29.73 -16.45
N GLY A 337 7.63 29.84 -16.17
CA GLY A 337 8.55 28.70 -16.17
C GLY A 337 8.30 27.78 -14.98
N ILE A 338 8.57 26.47 -15.14
CA ILE A 338 8.47 25.49 -14.07
C ILE A 338 9.85 25.23 -13.46
N GLN A 339 9.95 25.37 -12.15
CA GLN A 339 11.21 25.26 -11.41
C GLN A 339 11.07 24.34 -10.20
N ALA A 340 12.11 23.56 -9.90
CA ALA A 340 12.19 22.70 -8.72
C ALA A 340 12.75 23.46 -7.50
N THR A 341 12.12 24.57 -7.13
CA THR A 341 12.54 25.44 -6.01
C THR A 341 11.57 25.46 -4.85
N GLY A 342 10.36 24.91 -5.03
CA GLY A 342 9.31 24.89 -4.01
C GLY A 342 9.77 24.18 -2.75
N ASN A 343 9.57 24.79 -1.59
CA ASN A 343 9.90 24.22 -0.27
C ASN A 343 8.68 23.72 0.50
N ARG A 344 7.49 23.84 -0.09
CA ARG A 344 6.22 23.40 0.48
C ARG A 344 5.20 23.22 -0.63
N ARG A 345 4.17 22.42 -0.35
CA ARG A 345 2.98 22.30 -1.19
C ARG A 345 2.16 23.59 -1.06
N CYS A 346 2.14 24.38 -2.11
CA CYS A 346 1.33 25.58 -2.24
C CYS A 346 0.64 25.57 -3.61
N ALA A 347 -0.27 26.51 -3.86
CA ALA A 347 -1.06 26.51 -5.09
C ALA A 347 -0.19 26.44 -6.37
N ASP A 348 0.95 27.13 -6.40
CA ASP A 348 1.88 27.13 -7.55
C ASP A 348 2.73 25.86 -7.66
N ALA A 349 2.80 25.05 -6.61
CA ALA A 349 3.46 23.75 -6.60
C ALA A 349 2.50 22.57 -6.86
N LEU A 350 1.23 22.87 -7.18
CA LEU A 350 0.18 21.90 -7.42
C LEU A 350 -0.25 21.93 -8.89
N PHE A 351 -0.28 20.74 -9.50
CA PHE A 351 -0.63 20.52 -10.88
C PHE A 351 -1.77 19.51 -10.98
N GLU A 352 -2.72 19.75 -11.87
CA GLU A 352 -3.70 18.75 -12.22
C GLU A 352 -3.17 17.88 -13.35
N LEU A 353 -3.35 16.57 -13.23
CA LEU A 353 -2.98 15.58 -14.23
C LEU A 353 -4.23 15.21 -15.02
N ILE A 354 -4.23 15.54 -16.32
CA ILE A 354 -5.37 15.31 -17.21
C ILE A 354 -4.97 14.21 -18.19
N TRP A 355 -5.58 13.05 -18.03
CA TRP A 355 -5.30 11.84 -18.81
C TRP A 355 -6.06 11.83 -20.13
N HIS A 356 -5.37 11.43 -21.21
CA HIS A 356 -5.91 11.38 -22.57
C HIS A 356 -6.04 9.94 -23.05
N GLY A 357 -6.99 9.70 -23.96
CA GLY A 357 -7.29 8.35 -24.45
C GLY A 357 -6.18 7.69 -25.26
N ASP A 358 -5.14 8.45 -25.67
CA ASP A 358 -3.98 8.02 -26.44
C ASP A 358 -2.76 7.62 -25.57
N GLY A 359 -2.95 7.56 -24.25
CA GLY A 359 -1.89 7.20 -23.29
C GLY A 359 -1.01 8.39 -22.86
N SER A 360 -1.24 9.58 -23.43
CA SER A 360 -0.61 10.81 -22.95
C SER A 360 -1.39 11.44 -21.79
N LEU A 361 -0.75 12.37 -21.11
CA LEU A 361 -1.38 13.27 -20.15
C LEU A 361 -0.88 14.70 -20.34
N SER A 362 -1.63 15.65 -19.80
CA SER A 362 -1.21 17.05 -19.70
C SER A 362 -1.24 17.52 -18.25
N PHE A 363 -0.31 18.39 -17.90
CA PHE A 363 -0.32 19.08 -16.62
C PHE A 363 -1.00 20.44 -16.77
N ARG A 364 -1.99 20.73 -15.93
CA ARG A 364 -2.56 22.08 -15.79
C ARG A 364 -2.03 22.73 -14.52
N ALA A 365 -1.39 23.89 -14.66
CA ALA A 365 -0.81 24.64 -13.55
C ALA A 365 -1.82 25.60 -12.91
N ASN A 366 -1.40 26.26 -11.83
CA ASN A 366 -2.24 27.17 -11.05
C ASN A 366 -2.73 28.41 -11.83
N ASN A 367 -2.01 28.83 -12.87
CA ASN A 367 -2.44 29.91 -13.77
C ASN A 367 -3.51 29.46 -14.80
N GLY A 368 -4.02 28.23 -14.70
CA GLY A 368 -5.01 27.65 -15.60
C GLY A 368 -4.46 27.17 -16.94
N LYS A 369 -3.16 27.38 -17.22
CA LYS A 369 -2.52 26.98 -18.47
C LYS A 369 -1.89 25.60 -18.38
N PHE A 370 -1.74 24.95 -19.52
CA PHE A 370 -1.03 23.68 -19.64
C PHE A 370 0.48 23.90 -19.72
N LEU A 371 1.24 22.98 -19.11
CA LEU A 371 2.68 22.93 -19.29
C LEU A 371 3.00 22.58 -20.74
N ALA A 372 3.87 23.36 -21.36
CA ALA A 372 4.41 23.17 -22.69
C ALA A 372 5.93 23.04 -22.63
N THR A 373 6.44 22.09 -23.42
CA THR A 373 7.86 21.89 -23.63
C THR A 373 8.33 22.81 -24.74
N LYS A 374 9.34 23.66 -24.47
CA LYS A 374 10.00 24.46 -25.51
C LYS A 374 10.98 23.62 -26.31
N ARG A 375 11.42 24.09 -27.49
CA ARG A 375 12.48 23.43 -28.29
C ARG A 375 13.79 23.23 -27.52
N SER A 376 14.06 24.09 -26.54
CA SER A 376 15.19 23.99 -25.61
C SER A 376 15.02 22.94 -24.51
N GLY A 377 13.86 22.27 -24.41
CA GLY A 377 13.51 21.32 -23.37
C GLY A 377 12.83 21.94 -22.13
N HIS A 378 13.03 23.23 -21.85
CA HIS A 378 12.41 23.90 -20.69
C HIS A 378 10.88 23.80 -20.68
N LEU A 379 10.31 23.56 -19.51
CA LEU A 379 8.86 23.50 -19.29
C LEU A 379 8.29 24.86 -18.84
N PHE A 380 7.20 25.29 -19.49
CA PHE A 380 6.50 26.53 -19.20
C PHE A 380 4.98 26.32 -19.19
N ALA A 381 4.26 26.86 -18.20
CA ALA A 381 2.80 26.87 -18.17
C ALA A 381 2.24 28.00 -19.06
N THR A 382 2.33 27.83 -20.37
CA THR A 382 1.94 28.85 -21.36
C THR A 382 0.88 28.39 -22.34
N SER A 383 0.63 27.08 -22.48
CA SER A 383 -0.29 26.57 -23.49
C SER A 383 -1.75 26.68 -23.04
N GLU A 384 -2.62 27.06 -23.96
CA GLU A 384 -4.07 27.17 -23.74
C GLU A 384 -4.83 25.99 -24.37
N SER A 385 -4.17 25.26 -25.26
CA SER A 385 -4.65 24.04 -25.94
C SER A 385 -3.77 22.84 -25.59
N ILE A 386 -4.32 21.64 -25.81
CA ILE A 386 -3.59 20.37 -25.65
C ILE A 386 -3.03 19.96 -27.00
N GLU A 387 -1.84 20.46 -27.30
CA GLU A 387 -1.05 20.10 -28.48
C GLU A 387 0.11 19.18 -28.09
N GLU A 388 0.87 18.68 -29.08
CA GLU A 388 1.99 17.76 -28.83
C GLU A 388 3.03 18.32 -27.85
N ILE A 389 3.23 19.65 -27.85
CA ILE A 389 4.12 20.34 -26.90
C ILE A 389 3.66 20.26 -25.45
N ALA A 390 2.36 20.05 -25.24
CA ALA A 390 1.71 19.99 -23.93
C ALA A 390 1.32 18.56 -23.52
N LYS A 391 1.77 17.55 -24.27
CA LYS A 391 1.60 16.14 -23.96
C LYS A 391 2.83 15.58 -23.27
N PHE A 392 2.58 14.69 -22.32
CA PHE A 392 3.59 13.93 -21.59
C PHE A 392 3.16 12.47 -21.51
N TYR A 393 4.12 11.55 -21.40
CA TYR A 393 3.86 10.13 -21.19
C TYR A 393 4.41 9.70 -19.84
N PHE A 394 3.61 8.92 -19.11
CA PHE A 394 3.88 8.56 -17.72
C PHE A 394 4.50 7.17 -17.59
N TYR A 395 5.50 7.04 -16.71
CA TYR A 395 5.93 5.75 -16.17
C TYR A 395 5.92 5.78 -14.65
N LEU A 396 5.34 4.76 -14.05
CA LEU A 396 5.47 4.48 -12.62
C LEU A 396 6.80 3.74 -12.39
N ILE A 397 7.76 4.42 -11.78
CA ILE A 397 9.16 3.99 -11.66
C ILE A 397 9.36 3.03 -10.50
N ASN A 398 8.84 3.37 -9.32
CA ASN A 398 8.99 2.55 -8.12
C ASN A 398 7.98 1.39 -8.04
N ARG A 399 7.57 0.86 -9.20
CA ARG A 399 6.75 -0.35 -9.35
C ARG A 399 7.28 -1.22 -10.51
N PRO A 400 8.52 -1.74 -10.43
CA PRO A 400 8.99 -2.76 -11.38
C PRO A 400 8.16 -4.04 -11.27
N ILE A 401 7.57 -4.25 -10.09
CA ILE A 401 6.53 -5.24 -9.84
C ILE A 401 5.28 -4.54 -9.30
N LEU A 402 4.12 -4.98 -9.77
CA LEU A 402 2.81 -4.58 -9.28
C LEU A 402 2.14 -5.73 -8.54
N VAL A 403 1.46 -5.38 -7.46
CA VAL A 403 0.47 -6.22 -6.80
C VAL A 403 -0.87 -5.50 -6.87
N LEU A 404 -1.83 -6.04 -7.62
CA LEU A 404 -3.12 -5.37 -7.84
C LEU A 404 -4.20 -5.92 -6.91
N LYS A 405 -4.96 -5.02 -6.30
CA LYS A 405 -6.09 -5.35 -5.43
C LYS A 405 -7.29 -4.46 -5.73
N CYS A 406 -8.49 -5.03 -5.62
CA CYS A 406 -9.76 -4.31 -5.64
C CYS A 406 -10.63 -4.76 -4.45
N GLU A 407 -11.89 -4.33 -4.41
CA GLU A 407 -12.82 -4.69 -3.32
C GLU A 407 -13.10 -6.20 -3.22
N GLN A 408 -12.90 -6.93 -4.31
CA GLN A 408 -13.19 -8.36 -4.43
C GLN A 408 -12.02 -9.20 -3.91
N GLY A 409 -10.80 -8.68 -3.97
CA GLY A 409 -9.57 -9.36 -3.57
C GLY A 409 -8.39 -8.93 -4.42
N PHE A 410 -7.34 -9.76 -4.40
CA PHE A 410 -6.17 -9.60 -5.24
C PHE A 410 -6.40 -10.15 -6.64
N VAL A 411 -5.65 -9.61 -7.61
CA VAL A 411 -5.48 -10.19 -8.93
C VAL A 411 -4.55 -11.40 -8.84
N GLY A 412 -4.98 -12.53 -9.40
CA GLY A 412 -4.18 -13.75 -9.47
C GLY A 412 -4.82 -14.82 -10.34
N TYR A 413 -4.13 -15.94 -10.51
CA TYR A 413 -4.61 -17.05 -11.33
C TYR A 413 -5.93 -17.62 -10.81
N ARG A 414 -6.84 -17.97 -11.72
CA ARG A 414 -8.14 -18.55 -11.39
C ARG A 414 -8.01 -19.78 -10.49
N THR A 415 -7.16 -20.71 -10.89
CA THR A 415 -6.77 -21.92 -10.18
C THR A 415 -5.33 -22.28 -10.58
N PRO A 416 -4.58 -23.06 -9.78
CA PRO A 416 -3.28 -23.55 -10.19
C PRO A 416 -3.33 -24.21 -11.59
N GLY A 417 -2.41 -23.83 -12.47
CA GLY A 417 -2.35 -24.31 -13.86
C GLY A 417 -3.32 -23.63 -14.84
N ASN A 418 -4.24 -22.79 -14.38
CA ASN A 418 -5.08 -21.96 -15.25
C ASN A 418 -4.44 -20.59 -15.44
N LEU A 419 -4.08 -20.27 -16.68
CA LEU A 419 -3.37 -19.04 -17.02
C LEU A 419 -4.27 -17.79 -17.07
N LYS A 420 -5.59 -17.94 -16.88
CA LYS A 420 -6.52 -16.81 -16.79
C LYS A 420 -6.49 -16.16 -15.41
N LEU A 421 -6.50 -14.83 -15.40
CA LEU A 421 -6.54 -14.03 -14.19
C LEU A 421 -7.97 -13.75 -13.72
N GLU A 422 -8.14 -13.67 -12.41
CA GLU A 422 -9.34 -13.22 -11.69
C GLU A 422 -8.90 -12.26 -10.59
N CYS A 423 -9.84 -11.48 -10.03
CA CYS A 423 -9.55 -10.42 -9.04
C CYS A 423 -10.24 -10.62 -7.68
N ASN A 424 -10.59 -11.87 -7.34
CA ASN A 424 -11.21 -12.25 -6.06
C ASN A 424 -10.30 -13.15 -5.21
N LYS A 425 -8.98 -13.07 -5.42
CA LYS A 425 -8.02 -13.99 -4.77
C LYS A 425 -7.62 -13.49 -3.40
N ALA A 426 -7.31 -14.44 -2.51
CA ALA A 426 -6.75 -14.14 -1.19
C ALA A 426 -5.25 -13.85 -1.26
N THR A 427 -4.56 -14.45 -2.22
CA THR A 427 -3.15 -14.22 -2.54
C THR A 427 -3.05 -13.50 -3.88
N TYR A 428 -1.99 -12.71 -4.06
CA TYR A 428 -1.73 -12.02 -5.31
C TYR A 428 -0.82 -12.83 -6.24
N GLU A 429 -0.86 -12.48 -7.52
CA GLU A 429 0.21 -12.76 -8.47
C GLU A 429 1.08 -11.52 -8.63
N THR A 430 2.40 -11.70 -8.71
CA THR A 430 3.33 -10.61 -8.96
C THR A 430 3.38 -10.29 -10.45
N ILE A 431 3.16 -9.03 -10.79
CA ILE A 431 3.10 -8.57 -12.19
C ILE A 431 4.35 -7.75 -12.48
N LEU A 432 5.26 -8.27 -13.30
CA LEU A 432 6.42 -7.53 -13.77
C LEU A 432 5.97 -6.48 -14.80
N VAL A 433 6.45 -5.25 -14.63
CA VAL A 433 6.14 -4.11 -15.50
C VAL A 433 7.33 -3.84 -16.41
N GLU A 434 7.16 -4.10 -17.70
CA GLU A 434 8.17 -3.82 -18.73
C GLU A 434 7.80 -2.54 -19.48
N ARG A 435 8.66 -1.53 -19.42
CA ARG A 435 8.44 -0.23 -20.06
C ARG A 435 8.65 -0.36 -21.57
N ALA A 436 7.70 0.15 -22.35
CA ALA A 436 7.79 0.31 -23.81
C ALA A 436 7.73 1.80 -24.17
N GLN A 437 7.61 2.16 -25.45
CA GLN A 437 7.63 3.57 -25.87
C GLN A 437 6.39 4.35 -25.41
N LYS A 438 6.54 5.67 -25.20
CA LYS A 438 5.43 6.61 -24.98
C LYS A 438 4.48 6.21 -23.83
N GLY A 439 5.04 5.83 -22.68
CA GLY A 439 4.26 5.48 -21.48
C GLY A 439 3.56 4.11 -21.55
N LEU A 440 3.68 3.40 -22.68
CA LEU A 440 3.16 2.05 -22.82
C LEU A 440 3.96 1.10 -21.92
N VAL A 441 3.28 0.12 -21.34
CA VAL A 441 3.90 -0.99 -20.60
C VAL A 441 3.38 -2.32 -21.09
N HIS A 442 4.21 -3.34 -20.97
CA HIS A 442 3.83 -4.74 -21.10
C HIS A 442 3.88 -5.38 -19.71
N LEU A 443 2.84 -6.15 -19.40
CA LEU A 443 2.70 -6.82 -18.12
C LEU A 443 3.03 -8.30 -18.31
N LYS A 444 3.87 -8.87 -17.45
CA LYS A 444 4.25 -10.29 -17.52
C LYS A 444 4.31 -10.93 -16.13
N ALA A 445 4.05 -12.23 -16.06
CA ALA A 445 4.21 -12.98 -14.83
C ALA A 445 5.69 -13.32 -14.55
N HIS A 446 5.96 -13.84 -13.36
CA HIS A 446 7.28 -14.32 -12.98
C HIS A 446 7.82 -15.42 -13.91
N SER A 447 6.95 -16.20 -14.55
CA SER A 447 7.32 -17.20 -15.56
C SER A 447 7.96 -16.59 -16.83
N GLY A 448 7.91 -15.27 -16.99
CA GLY A 448 8.33 -14.55 -18.18
C GLY A 448 7.24 -14.44 -19.25
N LYS A 449 6.08 -15.09 -19.05
CA LYS A 449 4.94 -15.02 -19.98
C LYS A 449 4.19 -13.70 -19.84
N TYR A 450 3.89 -13.09 -20.97
CA TYR A 450 3.17 -11.81 -21.05
C TYR A 450 1.66 -12.01 -20.90
N TRP A 451 1.03 -10.97 -20.38
CA TRP A 451 -0.42 -10.81 -20.41
C TRP A 451 -0.88 -10.67 -21.85
N ARG A 452 -1.93 -11.41 -22.19
CA ARG A 452 -2.60 -11.39 -23.49
C ARG A 452 -4.09 -11.17 -23.28
N ILE A 453 -4.66 -10.29 -24.11
CA ILE A 453 -6.10 -10.08 -24.16
C ILE A 453 -6.71 -11.22 -24.98
N GLU A 454 -7.56 -12.04 -24.34
CA GLU A 454 -8.31 -13.12 -24.97
C GLU A 454 -9.81 -12.84 -24.86
N GLY A 455 -10.38 -12.30 -25.93
CA GLY A 455 -11.72 -11.72 -25.91
C GLY A 455 -11.75 -10.52 -24.97
N GLU A 456 -12.48 -10.63 -23.87
CA GLU A 456 -12.46 -9.64 -22.79
C GLU A 456 -11.55 -10.06 -21.62
N SER A 457 -11.17 -11.34 -21.53
CA SER A 457 -10.40 -11.87 -20.39
C SER A 457 -8.89 -11.68 -20.56
N ILE A 458 -8.14 -11.74 -19.45
CA ILE A 458 -6.68 -11.71 -19.47
C ILE A 458 -6.12 -13.10 -19.21
N SER A 459 -5.31 -13.59 -20.14
CA SER A 459 -4.53 -14.82 -20.04
C SER A 459 -3.04 -14.48 -19.92
N VAL A 460 -2.25 -15.32 -19.26
CA VAL A 460 -0.81 -15.14 -19.08
C VAL A 460 -0.04 -16.28 -19.74
N ASP A 461 -0.05 -16.29 -21.07
CA ASP A 461 0.47 -17.38 -21.91
C ASP A 461 1.38 -16.91 -23.06
N ALA A 462 1.47 -15.61 -23.32
CA ALA A 462 2.19 -15.09 -24.47
C ALA A 462 3.72 -15.12 -24.26
N ASP A 463 4.45 -15.54 -25.30
CA ASP A 463 5.93 -15.56 -25.33
C ASP A 463 6.57 -14.20 -25.60
N ALA A 464 5.80 -13.27 -26.15
CA ALA A 464 6.24 -11.94 -26.54
C ALA A 464 5.15 -10.91 -26.21
N PRO A 465 5.50 -9.62 -26.05
CA PRO A 465 4.55 -8.57 -25.75
C PRO A 465 3.60 -8.35 -26.95
N SER A 466 2.40 -8.91 -26.90
CA SER A 466 1.36 -8.71 -27.92
C SER A 466 0.41 -7.55 -27.58
N ASP A 467 0.14 -7.36 -26.29
CA ASP A 467 -0.80 -6.37 -25.80
C ASP A 467 -0.07 -5.36 -24.90
N GLY A 468 -0.37 -4.08 -25.11
CA GLY A 468 0.18 -2.97 -24.34
C GLY A 468 -0.88 -2.31 -23.46
N PHE A 469 -0.43 -1.72 -22.37
CA PHE A 469 -1.26 -1.04 -21.38
C PHE A 469 -0.68 0.32 -21.01
N PHE A 470 -1.54 1.24 -20.59
CA PHE A 470 -1.18 2.49 -19.96
C PHE A 470 -1.63 2.46 -18.49
N LEU A 471 -0.75 2.91 -17.60
CA LEU A 471 -1.06 3.06 -16.18
C LEU A 471 -1.48 4.51 -15.94
N GLU A 472 -2.73 4.71 -15.53
CA GLU A 472 -3.29 6.03 -15.26
C GLU A 472 -3.44 6.23 -13.75
N LEU A 473 -2.55 7.04 -13.16
CA LEU A 473 -2.60 7.37 -11.74
C LEU A 473 -3.83 8.24 -11.42
N ARG A 474 -4.69 7.75 -10.53
CA ARG A 474 -5.92 8.43 -10.10
C ARG A 474 -5.80 8.99 -8.69
N GLU A 475 -5.27 8.18 -7.78
CA GLU A 475 -5.05 8.50 -6.37
C GLU A 475 -3.65 8.02 -5.97
N PRO A 476 -3.07 8.48 -4.83
CA PRO A 476 -1.72 8.08 -4.42
C PRO A 476 -1.46 6.57 -4.44
N THR A 477 -2.47 5.78 -4.14
CA THR A 477 -2.37 4.32 -4.07
C THR A 477 -3.31 3.63 -5.05
N ARG A 478 -3.85 4.33 -6.05
CA ARG A 478 -4.73 3.71 -7.07
C ARG A 478 -4.44 4.12 -8.50
N ILE A 479 -4.40 3.12 -9.38
CA ILE A 479 -4.29 3.28 -10.83
C ILE A 479 -5.50 2.71 -11.55
N CYS A 480 -5.83 3.28 -12.71
CA CYS A 480 -6.59 2.60 -13.73
C CYS A 480 -5.62 2.01 -14.76
N ILE A 481 -5.97 0.86 -15.35
CA ILE A 481 -5.15 0.22 -16.38
C ILE A 481 -5.94 0.22 -17.68
N ARG A 482 -5.47 0.96 -18.67
CA ARG A 482 -6.10 1.12 -19.99
C ARG A 482 -5.34 0.29 -21.01
N SER A 483 -6.01 -0.56 -21.77
CA SER A 483 -5.39 -1.25 -22.89
C SER A 483 -5.08 -0.27 -24.03
N GLN A 484 -4.09 -0.61 -24.85
CA GLN A 484 -3.78 0.15 -26.07
C GLN A 484 -4.97 0.21 -27.04
N GLN A 485 -5.93 -0.72 -26.91
CA GLN A 485 -7.19 -0.76 -27.67
C GLN A 485 -8.25 0.22 -27.12
N GLY A 486 -7.95 0.94 -26.03
CA GLY A 486 -8.78 2.00 -25.48
C GLY A 486 -9.83 1.56 -24.43
N LYS A 487 -9.83 0.27 -24.04
CA LYS A 487 -10.71 -0.27 -23.00
C LYS A 487 -9.98 -0.35 -21.66
N TYR A 488 -10.70 -0.22 -20.55
CA TYR A 488 -10.11 -0.36 -19.20
C TYR A 488 -10.21 -1.78 -18.68
N LEU A 489 -9.19 -2.23 -17.94
CA LEU A 489 -9.28 -3.44 -17.12
C LEU A 489 -10.14 -3.16 -15.89
N GLY A 490 -11.15 -3.99 -15.69
CA GLY A 490 -12.11 -3.86 -14.60
C GLY A 490 -12.41 -5.16 -13.86
N ALA A 491 -12.91 -4.98 -12.64
CA ALA A 491 -13.41 -6.01 -11.77
C ALA A 491 -14.94 -6.06 -11.83
N THR A 492 -15.50 -7.26 -12.02
CA THR A 492 -16.93 -7.50 -11.83
C THR A 492 -17.23 -7.95 -10.40
N LYS A 493 -18.49 -7.90 -9.97
CA LYS A 493 -18.92 -8.33 -8.62
C LYS A 493 -18.58 -9.79 -8.28
N ASN A 494 -18.49 -10.67 -9.27
CA ASN A 494 -18.10 -12.07 -9.10
C ASN A 494 -16.57 -12.29 -9.16
N GLY A 495 -15.77 -11.23 -9.35
CA GLY A 495 -14.31 -11.31 -9.39
C GLY A 495 -13.72 -11.62 -10.76
N ALA A 496 -14.49 -11.48 -11.85
CA ALA A 496 -13.91 -11.58 -13.19
C ALA A 496 -13.01 -10.37 -13.44
N PHE A 497 -11.82 -10.65 -13.97
CA PHE A 497 -10.83 -9.65 -14.36
C PHE A 497 -10.83 -9.54 -15.90
N LYS A 498 -11.40 -8.45 -16.42
CA LYS A 498 -11.67 -8.33 -17.85
C LYS A 498 -11.67 -6.90 -18.35
N LEU A 499 -11.61 -6.71 -19.67
CA LEU A 499 -11.86 -5.42 -20.30
C LEU A 499 -13.33 -5.04 -20.14
N LEU A 500 -13.57 -3.78 -19.76
CA LEU A 500 -14.90 -3.19 -19.68
C LEU A 500 -15.28 -2.55 -21.01
N ASP A 501 -16.58 -2.53 -21.30
CA ASP A 501 -17.14 -1.87 -22.49
C ASP A 501 -17.35 -0.36 -22.29
N ASP A 502 -17.42 0.11 -21.04
CA ASP A 502 -17.71 1.51 -20.70
C ASP A 502 -16.44 2.35 -20.40
N GLY A 503 -16.64 3.67 -20.34
CA GLY A 503 -15.58 4.68 -20.26
C GLY A 503 -14.88 4.82 -18.90
N THR A 504 -14.15 5.92 -18.73
CA THR A 504 -13.34 6.23 -17.53
C THR A 504 -14.07 6.06 -16.20
N ASP A 505 -15.37 6.36 -16.17
CA ASP A 505 -16.16 6.40 -14.93
C ASP A 505 -16.47 5.01 -14.37
N SER A 506 -16.44 3.96 -15.20
CA SER A 506 -16.60 2.58 -14.76
C SER A 506 -15.28 1.85 -14.57
N ALA A 507 -14.15 2.49 -14.90
CA ALA A 507 -12.82 1.91 -14.74
C ALA A 507 -12.57 1.57 -13.28
N THR A 508 -12.15 0.33 -13.02
CA THR A 508 -11.75 -0.07 -11.68
C THR A 508 -10.48 0.66 -11.30
N GLN A 509 -10.49 1.26 -10.10
CA GLN A 509 -9.31 1.83 -9.49
C GLN A 509 -8.59 0.75 -8.69
N TRP A 510 -7.50 0.23 -9.25
CA TRP A 510 -6.70 -0.83 -8.67
C TRP A 510 -5.76 -0.27 -7.62
N GLU A 511 -5.87 -0.78 -6.40
CA GLU A 511 -4.90 -0.53 -5.35
C GLU A 511 -3.58 -1.26 -5.69
N PHE A 512 -2.45 -0.57 -5.52
CA PHE A 512 -1.11 -1.03 -5.92
C PHE A 512 -0.02 -0.65 -4.91
#